data_AF-A0A522EYA7-F1
#
_entry.id   AF-A0A522EYA7-F1
#
_cell.length_a   1.000
_cell.length_b   1.000
_cell.length_c   1.000
_cell.angle_alpha   90.00
_cell.angle_beta   90.00
_cell.angle_gamma   90.00
#
_symmetry.space_group_name_H-M   'P 1'
#
loop_
_entity.id
_entity.type
_entity.pdbx_description
1 polymer ?
#
loop_
_entity_poly.entity_id
_entity_poly.type
_entity_poly.pdbx_seq_one_letter_code
_entity_poly.pdbx_strand_id
1 'polypeptide(L)'
;MKNRLFILLIAFTTPLIASDLGKGTYEITCKTCHAPSMAKGMHAPAAFDKEAWSIRLKNAAIESKNHPEQFKTPMDYLLYKASIGKGLMPHGGLCKEADVPNKNCSDKAIKEAIDYMANTPEAN
;
A
#
# COMPACT_ATOMS: atom_id res chain seq x y z
N MET A 1 -25.86 56.50 -3.81
CA MET A 1 -26.17 55.07 -4.04
C MET A 1 -24.85 54.30 -4.04
N LYS A 2 -24.58 53.47 -3.03
CA LYS A 2 -23.28 52.85 -2.78
C LYS A 2 -23.36 51.38 -3.20
N ASN A 3 -22.93 51.07 -4.42
CA ASN A 3 -23.02 49.73 -5.00
C ASN A 3 -21.91 48.85 -4.40
N ARG A 4 -22.25 48.00 -3.42
CA ARG A 4 -21.31 47.04 -2.82
C ARG A 4 -21.27 45.79 -3.69
N LEU A 5 -20.24 45.68 -4.51
CA LEU A 5 -19.92 44.46 -5.26
C LEU A 5 -19.33 43.42 -4.30
N PHE A 6 -20.14 42.44 -3.89
CA PHE A 6 -19.67 41.28 -3.13
C PHE A 6 -19.08 40.27 -4.13
N ILE A 7 -17.74 40.12 -4.11
CA ILE A 7 -17.04 39.06 -4.84
C ILE A 7 -17.19 37.77 -4.02
N LEU A 8 -17.99 36.83 -4.53
CA LEU A 8 -18.17 35.51 -3.94
C LEU A 8 -16.97 34.63 -4.35
N LEU A 9 -15.99 34.48 -3.46
CA LEU A 9 -14.89 33.51 -3.61
C LEU A 9 -15.44 32.10 -3.36
N ILE A 10 -15.79 31.39 -4.43
CA ILE A 10 -16.10 29.96 -4.37
C ILE A 10 -14.76 29.22 -4.24
N ALA A 11 -14.38 28.87 -3.00
CA ALA A 11 -13.31 27.93 -2.76
C ALA A 11 -13.78 26.55 -3.26
N PHE A 12 -13.22 26.08 -4.37
CA PHE A 12 -13.37 24.70 -4.81
C PHE A 12 -12.67 23.79 -3.79
N THR A 13 -13.38 23.37 -2.75
CA THR A 13 -12.97 22.22 -1.95
C THR A 13 -13.21 20.98 -2.80
N THR A 14 -12.22 20.58 -3.61
CA THR A 14 -12.23 19.25 -4.20
C THR A 14 -12.30 18.25 -3.06
N PRO A 15 -13.36 17.42 -2.96
CA PRO A 15 -13.36 16.34 -1.99
C PRO A 15 -12.17 15.46 -2.32
N LEU A 16 -11.28 15.30 -1.35
CA LEU A 16 -10.17 14.36 -1.42
C LEU A 16 -10.81 12.96 -1.51
N ILE A 17 -11.06 12.47 -2.73
CA ILE A 17 -11.46 11.09 -2.95
C ILE A 17 -10.27 10.27 -2.49
N ALA A 18 -10.35 9.73 -1.27
CA ALA A 18 -9.39 8.75 -0.78
C ALA A 18 -9.32 7.64 -1.85
N SER A 19 -8.18 7.52 -2.52
CA SER A 19 -8.03 6.56 -3.60
C SER A 19 -8.20 5.16 -3.02
N ASP A 20 -9.15 4.39 -3.54
CA ASP A 20 -9.29 2.94 -3.23
C ASP A 20 -8.17 2.12 -3.90
N LEU A 21 -7.02 2.74 -4.18
CA LEU A 21 -5.93 2.19 -4.98
C LEU A 21 -5.23 1.07 -4.20
N GLY A 22 -4.95 1.24 -2.92
CA GLY A 22 -4.41 0.18 -2.07
C GLY A 22 -5.31 -1.06 -2.02
N LYS A 23 -6.61 -0.88 -1.78
CA LYS A 23 -7.59 -1.98 -1.76
C LYS A 23 -7.75 -2.62 -3.15
N GLY A 24 -7.86 -1.82 -4.21
CA GLY A 24 -7.97 -2.32 -5.57
C GLY A 24 -6.75 -3.16 -5.97
N THR A 25 -5.55 -2.69 -5.61
CA THR A 25 -4.30 -3.41 -5.83
C THR A 25 -4.24 -4.70 -5.00
N TYR A 26 -4.69 -4.67 -3.75
CA TYR A 26 -4.83 -5.86 -2.93
C TYR A 26 -5.75 -6.89 -3.59
N GLU A 27 -6.95 -6.50 -4.02
CA GLU A 27 -7.94 -7.39 -4.61
C GLU A 27 -7.44 -8.07 -5.89
N ILE A 28 -6.71 -7.33 -6.73
CA ILE A 28 -6.21 -7.84 -8.01
C ILE A 28 -4.97 -8.74 -7.82
N THR A 29 -4.08 -8.39 -6.90
CA THR A 29 -2.71 -8.92 -6.89
C THR A 29 -2.39 -9.71 -5.61
N CYS A 30 -2.60 -9.09 -4.44
CA CYS A 30 -2.10 -9.59 -3.17
C CYS A 30 -3.02 -10.64 -2.55
N LYS A 31 -4.34 -10.50 -2.79
CA LYS A 31 -5.39 -11.27 -2.10
C LYS A 31 -5.24 -12.78 -2.25
N THR A 32 -4.79 -13.25 -3.41
CA THR A 32 -4.58 -14.69 -3.69
C THR A 32 -3.75 -15.38 -2.62
N CYS A 33 -2.75 -14.69 -2.08
CA CYS A 33 -1.88 -15.23 -1.03
C CYS A 33 -2.16 -14.63 0.34
N HIS A 34 -2.53 -13.35 0.41
CA HIS A 34 -2.68 -12.64 1.68
C HIS A 34 -4.11 -12.65 2.25
N ALA A 35 -5.11 -13.16 1.54
CA ALA A 35 -6.44 -13.34 2.13
C ALA A 35 -6.34 -14.21 3.41
N PRO A 36 -7.04 -13.87 4.51
CA PRO A 36 -6.96 -14.64 5.76
C PRO A 36 -7.21 -16.14 5.60
N SER A 37 -8.10 -16.53 4.68
CA SER A 37 -8.40 -17.93 4.36
C SER A 37 -7.26 -18.68 3.65
N MET A 38 -6.40 -17.97 2.90
CA MET A 38 -5.33 -18.56 2.09
C MET A 38 -3.96 -18.43 2.75
N ALA A 39 -3.74 -17.38 3.53
CA ALA A 39 -2.43 -16.97 4.02
C ALA A 39 -1.68 -18.04 4.80
N LYS A 40 -2.39 -18.85 5.61
CA LYS A 40 -1.77 -19.95 6.35
C LYS A 40 -1.17 -21.00 5.43
N GLY A 41 -1.88 -21.40 4.36
CA GLY A 41 -1.41 -22.38 3.39
C GLY A 41 -0.29 -21.83 2.49
N MET A 42 -0.30 -20.52 2.26
CA MET A 42 0.72 -19.83 1.45
C MET A 42 1.92 -19.34 2.29
N HIS A 43 1.94 -19.60 3.60
CA HIS A 43 2.93 -19.06 4.54
C HIS A 43 3.11 -17.53 4.43
N ALA A 44 2.05 -16.81 4.07
CA ALA A 44 2.02 -15.36 3.93
C ALA A 44 1.49 -14.69 5.21
N PRO A 45 1.82 -13.41 5.51
CA PRO A 45 1.06 -12.64 6.48
C PRO A 45 -0.38 -12.49 6.01
N ALA A 46 -1.35 -12.94 6.82
CA ALA A 46 -2.74 -12.66 6.55
C ALA A 46 -2.96 -11.13 6.56
N ALA A 47 -3.70 -10.63 5.57
CA ALA A 47 -4.19 -9.27 5.60
C ALA A 47 -5.01 -9.04 6.88
N PHE A 48 -4.80 -7.89 7.50
CA PHE A 48 -5.44 -7.45 8.74
C PHE A 48 -5.07 -8.24 10.00
N ASP A 49 -4.12 -9.17 9.92
CA ASP A 49 -3.51 -9.79 11.10
C ASP A 49 -2.54 -8.79 11.76
N LYS A 50 -3.03 -8.13 12.81
CA LYS A 50 -2.30 -7.08 13.53
C LYS A 50 -0.96 -7.56 14.07
N GLU A 51 -0.87 -8.79 14.56
CA GLU A 51 0.36 -9.31 15.14
C GLU A 51 1.40 -9.59 14.03
N ALA A 52 0.97 -10.29 12.98
CA ALA A 52 1.82 -10.59 11.84
C ALA A 52 2.38 -9.32 11.18
N TRP A 53 1.54 -8.29 11.00
CA TRP A 53 1.96 -7.02 10.42
C TRP A 53 2.80 -6.18 11.38
N SER A 54 2.50 -6.18 12.69
CA SER A 54 3.33 -5.48 13.69
C SER A 54 4.78 -5.96 13.68
N ILE A 55 5.00 -7.28 13.62
CA ILE A 55 6.35 -7.86 13.52
C ILE A 55 7.07 -7.38 12.26
N ARG A 56 6.36 -7.35 11.12
CA ARG A 56 6.94 -6.94 9.82
C ARG A 56 7.28 -5.47 9.79
N LEU A 57 6.41 -4.61 10.31
CA LEU A 57 6.65 -3.16 10.43
C LEU A 57 7.83 -2.86 11.36
N LYS A 58 7.94 -3.56 12.50
CA LYS A 58 9.09 -3.44 13.41
C LYS A 58 10.40 -3.84 12.72
N ASN A 59 10.40 -4.96 12.02
CA ASN A 59 11.58 -5.40 11.27
C ASN A 59 11.94 -4.40 10.17
N ALA A 60 10.98 -3.91 9.41
CA ALA A 60 11.20 -2.89 8.39
C ALA A 60 11.79 -1.60 8.98
N ALA A 61 11.35 -1.20 10.18
CA ALA A 61 11.91 -0.05 10.88
C ALA A 61 13.35 -0.26 11.35
N ILE A 62 13.72 -1.48 11.75
CA ILE A 62 15.10 -1.84 12.07
C ILE A 62 15.96 -1.79 10.79
N GLU A 63 15.49 -2.39 9.71
CA GLU A 63 16.23 -2.45 8.43
C GLU A 63 16.46 -1.07 7.82
N SER A 64 15.46 -0.18 7.88
CA SER A 64 15.60 1.21 7.43
C SER A 64 16.62 1.99 8.26
N LYS A 65 16.73 1.72 9.57
CA LYS A 65 17.77 2.32 10.42
C LYS A 65 19.17 1.78 10.15
N ASN A 66 19.28 0.48 9.86
CA ASN A 66 20.56 -0.17 9.59
C ASN A 66 21.10 0.16 8.19
N HIS A 67 20.21 0.47 7.24
CA HIS A 67 20.56 0.72 5.84
C HIS A 67 19.91 2.01 5.29
N PRO A 68 20.22 3.19 5.87
CA PRO A 68 19.53 4.44 5.55
C PRO A 68 19.79 4.93 4.12
N GLU A 69 20.90 4.53 3.50
CA GLU A 69 21.21 4.84 2.10
C GLU A 69 20.31 4.05 1.13
N GLN A 70 19.84 2.88 1.54
CA GLN A 70 19.01 1.99 0.72
C GLN A 70 17.51 2.16 1.00
N PHE A 71 17.13 2.31 2.27
CA PHE A 71 15.73 2.40 2.70
C PHE A 71 15.52 3.65 3.55
N LYS A 72 15.01 4.71 2.92
CA LYS A 72 14.71 5.98 3.60
C LYS A 72 13.58 5.83 4.62
N THR A 73 12.65 4.92 4.36
CA THR A 73 11.52 4.61 5.23
C THR A 73 11.35 3.10 5.43
N PRO A 74 10.65 2.65 6.49
CA PRO A 74 10.26 1.25 6.63
C PRO A 74 9.46 0.74 5.42
N MET A 75 8.63 1.59 4.83
CA MET A 75 7.83 1.24 3.65
C MET A 75 8.71 0.97 2.41
N ASP A 76 9.84 1.66 2.26
CA ASP A 76 10.78 1.38 1.16
C ASP A 76 11.37 -0.02 1.26
N TYR A 77 11.66 -0.49 2.49
CA TYR A 77 12.08 -1.87 2.72
C TYR A 77 10.98 -2.88 2.36
N LEU A 78 9.74 -2.63 2.79
CA LEU A 78 8.62 -3.53 2.50
C LEU A 78 8.31 -3.57 1.00
N LEU A 79 8.31 -2.42 0.32
CA LEU A 79 8.16 -2.34 -1.13
C LEU A 79 9.30 -3.08 -1.84
N TYR A 80 10.55 -2.90 -1.42
CA TYR A 80 11.68 -3.64 -1.97
C TYR A 80 11.47 -5.16 -1.82
N LYS A 81 11.06 -5.63 -0.65
CA LYS A 81 10.76 -7.06 -0.45
C LYS A 81 9.60 -7.54 -1.31
N ALA A 82 8.57 -6.72 -1.51
CA ALA A 82 7.46 -7.00 -2.43
C ALA A 82 7.93 -7.06 -3.88
N SER A 83 8.83 -6.16 -4.29
CA SER A 83 9.36 -6.11 -5.65
C SER A 83 10.19 -7.35 -5.95
N ILE A 84 11.23 -7.66 -5.16
CA ILE A 84 12.11 -8.80 -5.45
C ILE A 84 11.51 -10.17 -5.10
N GLY A 85 10.38 -10.21 -4.40
CA GLY A 85 9.81 -11.44 -3.86
C GLY A 85 10.50 -11.93 -2.58
N LYS A 86 9.83 -12.83 -1.85
CA LYS A 86 10.35 -13.44 -0.62
C LYS A 86 9.65 -14.77 -0.34
N GLY A 87 10.42 -15.86 -0.31
CA GLY A 87 9.85 -17.20 -0.09
C GLY A 87 8.90 -17.57 -1.22
N LEU A 88 7.64 -17.87 -0.88
CA LEU A 88 6.58 -18.17 -1.86
C LEU A 88 5.95 -16.92 -2.49
N MET A 89 6.30 -15.71 -2.03
CA MET A 89 5.81 -14.47 -2.64
C MET A 89 6.61 -14.18 -3.93
N PRO A 90 5.97 -14.19 -5.12
CA PRO A 90 6.63 -13.93 -6.38
C PRO A 90 7.03 -12.46 -6.52
N HIS A 91 7.94 -12.19 -7.45
CA HIS A 91 8.40 -10.84 -7.76
C HIS A 91 7.21 -9.94 -8.12
N GLY A 92 7.08 -8.79 -7.46
CA GLY A 92 6.01 -7.82 -7.71
C GLY A 92 4.60 -8.29 -7.37
N GLY A 93 4.44 -9.38 -6.62
CA GLY A 93 3.13 -9.86 -6.15
C GLY A 93 2.16 -10.26 -7.27
N LEU A 94 2.67 -10.74 -8.41
CA LEU A 94 1.89 -11.10 -9.61
C LEU A 94 1.15 -9.94 -10.29
N CYS A 95 1.47 -8.67 -9.97
CA CYS A 95 0.71 -7.55 -10.53
C CYS A 95 0.82 -7.48 -12.05
N LYS A 96 2.00 -7.75 -12.64
CA LYS A 96 2.19 -7.72 -14.10
C LYS A 96 1.55 -8.92 -14.79
N GLU A 97 1.38 -10.01 -14.06
CA GLU A 97 0.86 -11.29 -14.50
C GLU A 97 -0.67 -11.37 -14.40
N ALA A 98 -1.31 -10.49 -13.59
CA ALA A 98 -2.75 -10.44 -13.47
C ALA A 98 -3.42 -10.06 -14.81
N ASP A 99 -4.27 -10.92 -15.36
CA ASP A 99 -5.00 -10.67 -16.61
C ASP A 99 -6.24 -9.79 -16.38
N VAL A 100 -6.00 -8.55 -15.96
CA VAL A 100 -7.05 -7.54 -15.79
C VAL A 100 -6.68 -6.24 -16.50
N PRO A 101 -7.63 -5.59 -17.20
CA PRO A 101 -7.37 -4.32 -17.87
C PRO A 101 -7.10 -3.20 -16.85
N ASN A 102 -6.26 -2.24 -17.23
CA ASN A 102 -5.96 -1.04 -16.43
C ASN A 102 -5.40 -1.31 -15.02
N LYS A 103 -4.75 -2.47 -14.79
CA LYS A 103 -4.06 -2.74 -13.52
C LYS A 103 -2.98 -1.71 -13.23
N ASN A 104 -2.95 -1.22 -11.99
CA ASN A 104 -1.92 -0.28 -11.54
C ASN A 104 -0.85 -1.04 -10.73
N CYS A 105 0.30 -1.25 -11.35
CA CYS A 105 1.46 -1.89 -10.72
C CYS A 105 2.55 -0.90 -10.30
N SER A 106 2.18 0.37 -10.09
CA SER A 106 3.12 1.37 -9.61
C SER A 106 3.54 1.09 -8.17
N ASP A 107 4.72 1.59 -7.80
CA ASP A 107 5.21 1.54 -6.42
C ASP A 107 4.21 2.14 -5.43
N LYS A 108 3.51 3.23 -5.81
CA LYS A 108 2.45 3.83 -5.01
C LYS A 108 1.32 2.84 -4.73
N ALA A 109 0.85 2.15 -5.77
CA ALA A 109 -0.21 1.16 -5.66
C ALA A 109 0.15 0.00 -4.73
N ILE A 110 1.39 -0.50 -4.84
CA ILE A 110 1.90 -1.58 -3.97
C ILE A 110 2.09 -1.10 -2.53
N LYS A 111 2.64 0.11 -2.31
CA LYS A 111 2.76 0.70 -0.97
C LYS A 111 1.41 0.83 -0.28
N GLU A 112 0.42 1.39 -0.98
CA GLU A 112 -0.94 1.50 -0.44
C GLU A 112 -1.61 0.14 -0.22
N ALA A 113 -1.29 -0.89 -1.02
CA ALA A 113 -1.78 -2.25 -0.77
C ALA A 113 -1.16 -2.86 0.49
N ILE A 114 0.13 -2.58 0.75
CA ILE A 114 0.80 -2.97 1.99
C ILE A 114 0.15 -2.27 3.19
N ASP A 115 -0.09 -0.96 3.11
CA ASP A 115 -0.79 -0.20 4.15
C ASP A 115 -2.20 -0.73 4.39
N TYR A 116 -2.94 -1.01 3.31
CA TYR A 116 -4.27 -1.61 3.39
C TYR A 116 -4.23 -2.96 4.12
N MET A 117 -3.33 -3.87 3.76
CA MET A 117 -3.21 -5.17 4.43
C MET A 117 -2.72 -5.04 5.88
N ALA A 118 -1.83 -4.09 6.17
CA ALA A 118 -1.33 -3.84 7.52
C ALA A 118 -2.35 -3.09 8.40
N ASN A 119 -3.43 -2.57 7.80
CA ASN A 119 -4.38 -1.67 8.42
C ASN A 119 -3.69 -0.45 9.06
N THR A 120 -2.71 0.11 8.35
CA THR A 120 -2.03 1.36 8.70
C THR A 120 -2.52 2.49 7.80
N PRO A 121 -2.74 3.70 8.34
CA PRO A 121 -2.97 4.87 7.49
C PRO A 121 -1.72 5.16 6.65
N GLU A 122 -1.91 5.66 5.42
CA GLU A 122 -0.81 6.09 4.53
C GLU A 122 0.20 6.93 5.31
N ALA A 123 1.47 6.51 5.29
CA ALA A 123 2.56 7.33 5.81
C ALA A 123 2.76 8.53 4.86
N ASN A 124 2.13 9.66 5.19
CA ASN A 124 2.37 10.96 4.55
C ASN A 124 3.79 11.46 4.84
#